data_AF-A0A845GP27-F1
#
_entry.id   AF-A0A845GP27-F1
#
_cell.length_a   1.000
_cell.length_b   1.000
_cell.length_c   1.000
_cell.angle_alpha   90.00
_cell.angle_beta   90.00
_cell.angle_gamma   90.00
#
_symmetry.space_group_name_H-M   'P 1'
#
loop_
_entity.id
_entity.type
_entity.pdbx_description
1 polymer ?
#
loop_
_entity_poly.entity_id
_entity_poly.type
_entity_poly.pdbx_seq_one_letter_code
_entity_poly.pdbx_strand_id
1 'polypeptide(L)'
;MMRRLLFFVICLVVSEARAAEPSSAAILSCLSARAVSSSVTWKALPTKEINSQDDYQDGFNATYYFVAQGKEVGYAEKGVAKGILFDHKIYPLESARALAGFEARPTELNPYIAEWGTVKDASGKFMCVSFPFGALGQSGSFQQNRSAYLIALTGPRNARILYSASGRIDSIEAPR
;
A
#
# COMPACT_ATOMS: atom_id res chain seq x y z
N MET A 1 -56.70 10.01 31.96
CA MET A 1 -56.21 8.72 31.41
C MET A 1 -54.92 8.98 30.64
N MET A 2 -53.81 8.38 31.11
CA MET A 2 -52.44 8.67 30.66
C MET A 2 -52.14 8.11 29.26
N ARG A 3 -51.58 8.98 28.43
CA ARG A 3 -51.09 8.78 27.07
C ARG A 3 -49.72 8.08 27.13
N ARG A 4 -49.63 6.82 26.72
CA ARG A 4 -48.36 6.10 26.58
C ARG A 4 -47.75 6.40 25.21
N LEU A 5 -46.71 7.23 25.16
CA LEU A 5 -45.81 7.30 24.01
C LEU A 5 -44.83 6.13 24.09
N LEU A 6 -44.89 5.20 23.14
CA LEU A 6 -43.81 4.26 22.89
C LEU A 6 -42.69 4.99 22.16
N PHE A 7 -41.53 5.16 22.80
CA PHE A 7 -40.29 5.52 22.13
C PHE A 7 -39.62 4.25 21.61
N PHE A 8 -39.65 4.04 20.29
CA PHE A 8 -38.82 3.05 19.61
C PHE A 8 -37.44 3.68 19.32
N VAL A 9 -36.41 3.26 20.04
CA VAL A 9 -35.01 3.61 19.76
C VAL A 9 -34.47 2.60 18.75
N ILE A 10 -34.26 3.05 17.51
CA ILE A 10 -33.63 2.23 16.45
C ILE A 10 -32.12 2.37 16.61
N CYS A 11 -31.45 1.32 17.13
CA CYS A 11 -29.99 1.21 17.11
C CYS A 11 -29.53 0.98 15.67
N LEU A 12 -29.06 2.05 15.00
CA LEU A 12 -28.33 1.94 13.75
C LEU A 12 -26.95 1.35 14.05
N VAL A 13 -26.79 0.05 13.76
CA VAL A 13 -25.48 -0.59 13.71
C VAL A 13 -24.76 -0.05 12.47
N VAL A 14 -23.89 0.94 12.66
CA VAL A 14 -23.03 1.45 11.59
C VAL A 14 -21.94 0.40 11.36
N SER A 15 -22.14 -0.49 10.40
CA SER A 15 -21.06 -1.34 9.90
C SER A 15 -20.03 -0.45 9.22
N GLU A 16 -18.96 -0.10 9.93
CA GLU A 16 -17.79 0.51 9.33
C GLU A 16 -17.26 -0.45 8.25
N ALA A 17 -17.39 -0.07 6.99
CA ALA A 17 -16.75 -0.76 5.88
C ALA A 17 -15.23 -0.61 6.05
N ARG A 18 -14.62 -1.52 6.81
CA ARG A 18 -13.16 -1.59 6.96
C ARG A 18 -12.56 -1.88 5.60
N ALA A 19 -11.54 -1.10 5.23
CA ALA A 19 -10.76 -1.39 4.04
C ALA A 19 -10.20 -2.83 4.15
N ALA A 20 -10.41 -3.64 3.11
CA ALA A 20 -9.99 -5.02 3.11
C ALA A 20 -8.47 -5.11 3.34
N GLU A 21 -8.07 -5.95 4.31
CA GLU A 21 -6.66 -6.25 4.55
C GLU A 21 -6.17 -7.17 3.41
N PRO A 22 -4.97 -6.92 2.85
CA PRO A 22 -4.41 -7.77 1.80
C PRO A 22 -4.23 -9.23 2.27
N SER A 23 -4.55 -10.20 1.40
CA SER A 23 -4.21 -11.61 1.67
C SER A 23 -2.69 -11.84 1.63
N SER A 24 -2.20 -12.92 2.26
CA SER A 24 -0.78 -13.31 2.18
C SER A 24 -0.29 -13.46 0.74
N ALA A 25 -1.13 -13.96 -0.17
CA ALA A 25 -0.78 -14.09 -1.58
C ALA A 25 -0.62 -12.73 -2.27
N ALA A 26 -1.45 -11.74 -1.92
CA ALA A 26 -1.31 -10.36 -2.39
C ALA A 26 -0.05 -9.69 -1.82
N ILE A 27 0.25 -9.90 -0.54
CA ILE A 27 1.45 -9.38 0.12
C ILE A 27 2.71 -9.92 -0.56
N LEU A 28 2.80 -11.24 -0.74
CA LEU A 28 3.93 -11.89 -1.40
C LEU A 28 4.05 -11.48 -2.88
N SER A 29 2.93 -11.31 -3.58
CA SER A 29 2.94 -10.80 -4.95
C SER A 29 3.44 -9.36 -5.03
N CYS A 30 3.12 -8.54 -4.03
CA CYS A 30 3.65 -7.19 -3.94
C CYS A 30 5.15 -7.21 -3.66
N LEU A 31 5.59 -7.89 -2.60
CA LEU A 31 7.01 -8.02 -2.23
C LEU A 31 7.86 -8.56 -3.39
N SER A 32 7.34 -9.51 -4.17
CA SER A 32 8.08 -10.09 -5.31
C SER A 32 7.93 -9.32 -6.62
N ALA A 33 7.09 -8.27 -6.67
CA ALA A 33 6.73 -7.53 -7.87
C ALA A 33 6.27 -8.43 -9.05
N ARG A 34 5.56 -9.52 -8.74
CA ARG A 34 5.01 -10.46 -9.72
C ARG A 34 3.84 -11.23 -9.13
N ALA A 35 3.07 -11.92 -9.97
CA ALA A 35 2.07 -12.85 -9.47
C ALA A 35 2.76 -14.10 -8.90
N VAL A 36 2.42 -14.50 -7.67
CA VAL A 36 2.94 -15.74 -7.03
C VAL A 36 2.02 -16.94 -7.19
N SER A 37 0.78 -16.73 -7.65
CA SER A 37 -0.19 -17.81 -7.94
C SER A 37 -1.16 -17.37 -9.04
N SER A 38 -1.91 -18.32 -9.61
CA SER A 38 -2.94 -18.04 -10.62
C SER A 38 -4.13 -17.23 -10.07
N SER A 39 -4.31 -17.21 -8.75
CA SER A 39 -5.38 -16.45 -8.09
C SER A 39 -5.06 -14.96 -7.89
N VAL A 40 -3.82 -14.55 -8.16
CA VAL A 40 -3.36 -13.17 -7.98
C VAL A 40 -2.88 -12.60 -9.31
N THR A 41 -3.29 -11.38 -9.62
CA THR A 41 -2.76 -10.62 -10.76
C THR A 41 -1.84 -9.52 -10.26
N TRP A 42 -0.62 -9.47 -10.79
CA TRP A 42 0.27 -8.31 -10.64
C TRP A 42 0.38 -7.58 -11.99
N LYS A 43 0.33 -6.25 -11.97
CA LYS A 43 0.55 -5.42 -13.16
C LYS A 43 1.48 -4.28 -12.82
N ALA A 44 2.60 -4.18 -13.54
CA ALA A 44 3.49 -3.04 -13.48
C ALA A 44 2.74 -1.75 -13.84
N LEU A 45 3.03 -0.67 -13.13
CA LEU A 45 2.64 0.67 -13.53
C LEU A 45 3.80 1.29 -14.31
N PRO A 46 3.55 1.85 -15.51
CA PRO A 46 4.62 2.42 -16.32
C PRO A 46 5.16 3.72 -15.69
N THR A 47 6.45 3.75 -15.40
CA THR A 47 7.17 4.88 -14.79
C THR A 47 7.91 5.74 -15.84
N LYS A 48 7.31 5.92 -17.03
CA LYS A 48 7.99 6.51 -18.20
C LYS A 48 8.28 8.00 -18.06
N GLU A 49 7.40 8.74 -17.40
CA GLU A 49 7.51 10.18 -17.20
C GLU A 49 7.46 10.45 -15.70
N ILE A 50 8.64 10.69 -15.13
CA ILE A 50 8.80 11.05 -13.73
C ILE A 50 8.78 12.56 -13.62
N ASN A 51 7.91 13.05 -12.76
CA ASN A 51 7.69 14.45 -12.45
C ASN A 51 8.15 14.73 -11.01
N SER A 52 8.39 16.00 -10.75
CA SER A 52 8.64 16.54 -9.41
C SER A 52 7.90 17.84 -9.24
N GLN A 53 7.34 18.09 -8.05
CA GLN A 53 6.63 19.31 -7.73
C GLN A 53 6.87 19.71 -6.28
N ASP A 54 7.36 20.93 -6.07
CA ASP A 54 7.48 21.53 -4.75
C ASP A 54 6.11 21.98 -4.21
N ASP A 55 5.95 21.97 -2.89
CA ASP A 55 4.72 22.37 -2.19
C ASP A 55 3.44 21.75 -2.78
N TYR A 56 3.50 20.44 -3.02
CA TYR A 56 2.44 19.68 -3.67
C TYR A 56 1.16 19.61 -2.81
N GLN A 57 1.28 19.14 -1.57
CA GLN A 57 0.15 19.03 -0.63
C GLN A 57 0.66 19.06 0.81
N ASP A 58 0.00 19.83 1.68
CA ASP A 58 0.30 19.90 3.12
C ASP A 58 1.78 20.22 3.43
N GLY A 59 2.45 20.95 2.52
CA GLY A 59 3.86 21.30 2.60
C GLY A 59 4.84 20.17 2.26
N PHE A 60 4.37 19.06 1.68
CA PHE A 60 5.23 18.04 1.09
C PHE A 60 5.63 18.42 -0.33
N ASN A 61 6.86 18.11 -0.71
CA ASN A 61 7.31 18.10 -2.09
C ASN A 61 7.08 16.70 -2.67
N ALA A 62 6.41 16.60 -3.81
CA ALA A 62 6.32 15.37 -4.57
C ALA A 62 7.62 15.20 -5.37
N THR A 63 8.62 14.54 -4.80
CA THR A 63 9.98 14.44 -5.38
C THR A 63 10.09 13.37 -6.47
N TYR A 64 9.15 12.44 -6.52
CA TYR A 64 9.04 11.42 -7.56
C TYR A 64 7.57 11.05 -7.76
N TYR A 65 6.96 11.40 -8.88
CA TYR A 65 5.63 10.89 -9.21
C TYR A 65 5.40 10.75 -10.71
N PHE A 66 4.46 9.89 -11.08
CA PHE A 66 4.06 9.65 -12.46
C PHE A 66 2.54 9.50 -12.53
N VAL A 67 1.98 9.67 -13.74
CA VAL A 67 0.55 9.50 -13.97
C VAL A 67 0.28 8.11 -14.55
N ALA A 68 -0.48 7.31 -13.82
CA ALA A 68 -0.94 6.00 -14.27
C ALA A 68 -2.47 5.93 -14.23
N GLN A 69 -3.09 5.68 -15.39
CA GLN A 69 -4.55 5.59 -15.51
C GLN A 69 -5.29 6.83 -14.98
N GLY A 70 -4.74 8.02 -15.25
CA GLY A 70 -5.29 9.30 -14.79
C GLY A 70 -5.14 9.56 -13.29
N LYS A 71 -4.29 8.81 -12.60
CA LYS A 71 -3.98 9.00 -11.18
C LYS A 71 -2.50 9.25 -11.01
N GLU A 72 -2.18 10.23 -10.17
CA GLU A 72 -0.81 10.43 -9.73
C GLU A 72 -0.44 9.35 -8.71
N VAL A 73 0.72 8.74 -8.91
CA VAL A 73 1.29 7.70 -8.07
C VAL A 73 2.76 8.06 -7.85
N GLY A 74 3.24 7.98 -6.61
CA GLY A 74 4.62 8.32 -6.36
C GLY A 74 4.96 8.44 -4.89
N TYR A 75 5.90 9.32 -4.62
CA TYR A 75 6.58 9.50 -3.36
C TYR A 75 6.77 10.99 -3.09
N ALA A 76 6.60 11.37 -1.83
CA ALA A 76 6.68 12.74 -1.39
C ALA A 76 7.42 12.86 -0.06
N GLU A 77 8.07 14.01 0.16
CA GLU A 77 8.89 14.29 1.34
C GLU A 77 8.60 15.67 1.93
N LYS A 78 8.69 15.78 3.25
CA LYS A 78 8.62 17.02 4.03
C LYS A 78 9.63 16.97 5.17
N GLY A 79 10.83 17.48 4.92
CA GLY A 79 11.96 17.30 5.84
C GLY A 79 12.24 15.80 6.03
N VAL A 80 12.09 15.29 7.26
CA VAL A 80 12.26 13.85 7.56
C VAL A 80 10.99 13.02 7.32
N ALA A 81 9.83 13.67 7.17
CA ALA A 81 8.58 12.97 6.91
C ALA A 81 8.50 12.54 5.46
N LYS A 82 8.04 11.30 5.25
CA LYS A 82 7.98 10.65 3.94
C LYS A 82 6.60 10.05 3.72
N GLY A 83 6.15 9.99 2.49
CA GLY A 83 4.84 9.42 2.17
C GLY A 83 4.74 8.85 0.77
N ILE A 84 3.77 7.95 0.60
CA ILE A 84 3.34 7.52 -0.72
C ILE A 84 2.29 8.49 -1.24
N LEU A 85 2.49 9.01 -2.44
CA LEU A 85 1.50 9.79 -3.18
C LEU A 85 0.60 8.83 -3.95
N PHE A 86 -0.71 8.95 -3.76
CA PHE A 86 -1.69 8.27 -4.59
C PHE A 86 -2.97 9.08 -4.72
N ASP A 87 -3.38 9.38 -5.96
CA ASP A 87 -4.69 10.00 -6.28
C ASP A 87 -4.85 11.36 -5.56
N HIS A 88 -3.83 12.22 -5.68
CA HIS A 88 -3.72 13.53 -5.04
C HIS A 88 -3.80 13.52 -3.51
N LYS A 89 -3.34 12.43 -2.89
CA LYS A 89 -3.25 12.32 -1.44
C LYS A 89 -1.91 11.71 -1.05
N ILE A 90 -1.34 12.24 0.03
CA ILE A 90 -0.13 11.70 0.64
C ILE A 90 -0.51 10.79 1.81
N TYR A 91 0.05 9.59 1.81
CA TYR A 91 -0.09 8.58 2.86
C TYR A 91 1.25 8.50 3.60
N PRO A 92 1.35 9.04 4.83
CA PRO A 92 2.61 9.08 5.57
C PRO A 92 3.12 7.66 5.87
N LEU A 93 4.41 7.39 5.60
CA LEU A 93 5.00 6.06 5.82
C LEU A 93 4.96 5.64 7.29
N GLU A 94 5.08 6.59 8.22
CA GLU A 94 4.99 6.35 9.66
C GLU A 94 3.59 5.88 10.12
N SER A 95 2.56 6.18 9.33
CA SER A 95 1.18 5.73 9.61
C SER A 95 0.86 4.37 9.00
N ALA A 96 1.82 3.75 8.30
CA ALA A 96 1.62 2.47 7.66
C ALA A 96 1.34 1.38 8.70
N ARG A 97 0.25 0.65 8.52
CA ARG A 97 -0.09 -0.49 9.38
C ARG A 97 0.72 -1.72 8.95
N ALA A 98 1.52 -2.24 9.86
CA ALA A 98 2.23 -3.50 9.64
C ALA A 98 1.25 -4.65 9.44
N LEU A 99 1.52 -5.49 8.44
CA LEU A 99 0.73 -6.67 8.12
C LEU A 99 1.21 -7.88 8.92
N ALA A 100 0.27 -8.68 9.40
CA ALA A 100 0.57 -9.85 10.22
C ALA A 100 1.47 -10.84 9.47
N GLY A 101 2.52 -11.34 10.11
CA GLY A 101 3.55 -12.20 9.54
C GLY A 101 4.62 -11.48 8.70
N PHE A 102 4.54 -10.15 8.55
CA PHE A 102 5.47 -9.32 7.78
C PHE A 102 5.84 -8.01 8.51
N GLU A 103 5.87 -8.04 9.84
CA GLU A 103 5.89 -6.85 10.71
C GLU A 103 7.24 -6.14 10.78
N ALA A 104 8.29 -6.71 10.19
CA ALA A 104 9.60 -6.07 10.14
C ALA A 104 9.48 -4.70 9.47
N ARG A 105 9.97 -3.66 10.18
CA ARG A 105 9.90 -2.28 9.72
C ARG A 105 10.57 -2.18 8.34
N PRO A 106 9.87 -1.60 7.33
CA PRO A 106 10.47 -1.37 6.04
C PRO A 106 11.73 -0.51 6.15
N THR A 107 12.71 -0.82 5.31
CA THR A 107 13.87 0.05 5.13
C THR A 107 13.49 1.34 4.42
N GLU A 108 14.47 2.25 4.28
CA GLU A 108 14.25 3.49 3.56
C GLU A 108 13.91 3.24 2.09
N LEU A 109 12.75 3.74 1.67
CA LEU A 109 12.28 3.66 0.30
C LEU A 109 13.10 4.62 -0.58
N ASN A 110 13.80 4.07 -1.57
CA ASN A 110 14.31 4.83 -2.70
C ASN A 110 13.35 4.65 -3.90
N PRO A 111 12.61 5.70 -4.32
CA PRO A 111 11.55 5.56 -5.33
C PRO A 111 12.09 5.25 -6.73
N TYR A 112 13.37 5.54 -7.02
CA TYR A 112 13.99 5.34 -8.33
C TYR A 112 14.35 3.88 -8.62
N ILE A 113 14.50 3.05 -7.59
CA ILE A 113 14.80 1.62 -7.71
C ILE A 113 13.63 0.74 -7.25
N ALA A 114 12.50 1.37 -6.90
CA ALA A 114 11.29 0.68 -6.50
C ALA A 114 10.47 0.24 -7.72
N GLU A 115 9.78 -0.88 -7.57
CA GLU A 115 8.85 -1.41 -8.55
C GLU A 115 7.43 -1.01 -8.15
N TRP A 116 6.81 -0.22 -9.03
CA TRP A 116 5.46 0.30 -8.84
C TRP A 116 4.46 -0.57 -9.61
N GLY A 117 3.37 -0.95 -8.97
CA GLY A 117 2.43 -1.89 -9.54
C GLY A 117 1.04 -1.84 -8.93
N THR A 118 0.19 -2.71 -9.43
CA THR A 118 -1.08 -3.06 -8.77
C THR A 118 -1.15 -4.55 -8.56
N VAL A 119 -1.64 -4.95 -7.39
CA VAL A 119 -1.95 -6.33 -7.04
C VAL A 119 -3.45 -6.48 -6.93
N LYS A 120 -4.01 -7.54 -7.49
CA LYS A 120 -5.44 -7.86 -7.36
C LYS A 120 -5.61 -9.34 -7.05
N ASP A 121 -6.45 -9.63 -6.07
CA ASP A 121 -6.91 -10.97 -5.71
C ASP A 121 -8.40 -10.91 -5.26
N ALA A 122 -8.86 -11.96 -4.56
CA ALA A 122 -10.21 -12.01 -3.98
C ALA A 122 -10.43 -11.02 -2.82
N SER A 123 -9.37 -10.61 -2.10
CA SER A 123 -9.45 -9.63 -1.01
C SER A 123 -9.62 -8.21 -1.53
N GLY A 124 -9.12 -7.91 -2.73
CA GLY A 124 -9.36 -6.65 -3.40
C GLY A 124 -8.28 -6.25 -4.40
N LYS A 125 -8.25 -4.96 -4.75
CA LYS A 125 -7.18 -4.34 -5.53
C LYS A 125 -6.35 -3.41 -4.65
N PHE A 126 -5.04 -3.46 -4.83
CA PHE A 126 -4.05 -2.68 -4.08
C PHE A 126 -3.10 -1.98 -5.05
N MET A 127 -2.73 -0.73 -4.74
CA MET A 127 -1.51 -0.13 -5.28
C MET A 127 -0.35 -0.70 -4.47
N CYS A 128 0.71 -1.12 -5.15
CA CYS A 128 1.87 -1.79 -4.57
C CYS A 128 3.14 -1.01 -4.92
N VAL A 129 3.98 -0.78 -3.92
CA VAL A 129 5.35 -0.31 -4.09
C VAL A 129 6.25 -1.34 -3.48
N SER A 130 7.13 -1.94 -4.27
CA SER A 130 8.04 -2.98 -3.81
C SER A 130 9.48 -2.56 -4.02
N PHE A 131 10.35 -2.81 -3.04
CA PHE A 131 11.71 -2.32 -3.07
C PHE A 131 12.66 -3.23 -2.29
N PRO A 132 13.97 -3.19 -2.60
CA PRO A 132 14.99 -3.92 -1.85
C PRO A 132 14.95 -3.59 -0.35
N PHE A 133 15.22 -4.57 0.51
CA PHE A 133 15.44 -4.31 1.94
C PHE A 133 16.82 -3.66 2.16
N GLY A 134 16.86 -2.33 2.09
CA GLY A 134 18.07 -1.51 2.27
C GLY A 134 19.15 -1.82 1.24
N ALA A 135 20.40 -1.49 1.57
CA ALA A 135 21.55 -1.84 0.74
C ALA A 135 21.75 -3.37 0.63
N LEU A 136 21.31 -4.13 1.66
CA LEU A 136 21.43 -5.59 1.68
C LEU A 136 20.58 -6.25 0.57
N GLY A 137 19.39 -5.73 0.28
CA GLY A 137 18.50 -6.29 -0.74
C GLY A 137 18.96 -6.11 -2.20
N GLN A 138 20.12 -5.49 -2.45
CA GLN A 138 20.56 -5.15 -3.81
C GLN A 138 21.44 -6.22 -4.46
N SER A 139 22.06 -7.13 -3.70
CA SER A 139 22.96 -8.15 -4.26
C SER A 139 23.00 -9.46 -3.46
N GLY A 140 23.41 -10.55 -4.13
CA GLY A 140 23.59 -11.86 -3.51
C GLY A 140 22.30 -12.52 -3.02
N SER A 141 22.43 -13.40 -2.02
CA SER A 141 21.30 -14.12 -1.41
C SER A 141 20.31 -13.21 -0.68
N PHE A 142 20.68 -11.96 -0.40
CA PHE A 142 19.85 -10.99 0.30
C PHE A 142 18.83 -10.28 -0.61
N GLN A 143 18.94 -10.41 -1.95
CA GLN A 143 17.93 -9.92 -2.90
C GLN A 143 16.53 -10.48 -2.63
N GLN A 144 16.46 -11.59 -1.90
CA GLN A 144 15.21 -12.20 -1.48
C GLN A 144 14.51 -11.41 -0.36
N ASN A 145 15.22 -10.55 0.39
CA ASN A 145 14.63 -9.68 1.39
C ASN A 145 14.10 -8.41 0.73
N ARG A 146 12.79 -8.23 0.82
CA ARG A 146 12.08 -7.13 0.17
C ARG A 146 11.23 -6.41 1.20
N SER A 147 11.01 -5.13 0.95
CA SER A 147 10.02 -4.31 1.64
C SER A 147 8.95 -3.88 0.66
N ALA A 148 7.76 -3.65 1.16
CA ALA A 148 6.63 -3.21 0.36
C ALA A 148 5.68 -2.29 1.15
N TYR A 149 5.05 -1.40 0.39
CA TYR A 149 3.88 -0.65 0.82
C TYR A 149 2.68 -1.02 -0.04
N LEU A 150 1.51 -1.14 0.57
CA LEU A 150 0.25 -1.41 -0.13
C LEU A 150 -0.81 -0.40 0.27
N ILE A 151 -1.53 0.18 -0.70
CA ILE A 151 -2.72 0.99 -0.44
C ILE A 151 -3.94 0.24 -0.95
N ALA A 152 -4.89 -0.04 -0.07
CA ALA A 152 -6.18 -0.63 -0.45
C ALA A 152 -6.95 0.33 -1.38
N LEU A 153 -7.24 -0.12 -2.59
CA LEU A 153 -8.02 0.64 -3.57
C LEU A 153 -9.51 0.31 -3.53
N THR A 154 -9.87 -0.69 -2.72
CA THR A 154 -11.23 -1.17 -2.51
C THR A 154 -11.80 -0.48 -1.27
N GLY A 155 -12.85 0.32 -1.43
CA GLY A 155 -13.45 1.12 -0.35
C GLY A 155 -13.46 2.64 -0.64
N PRO A 156 -14.01 3.47 0.28
CA PRO A 156 -14.09 4.91 0.11
C PRO A 156 -12.71 5.55 -0.01
N ARG A 157 -12.53 6.53 -0.92
CA ARG A 157 -11.23 7.20 -1.14
C ARG A 157 -10.63 7.79 0.14
N ASN A 158 -11.48 8.31 1.03
CA ASN A 158 -11.06 8.97 2.26
C ASN A 158 -10.66 8.00 3.38
N ALA A 159 -10.98 6.70 3.24
CA ALA A 159 -10.75 5.66 4.25
C ALA A 159 -9.68 4.64 3.82
N ARG A 160 -8.89 4.94 2.77
CA ARG A 160 -7.82 4.06 2.32
C ARG A 160 -6.73 3.96 3.38
N ILE A 161 -6.29 2.74 3.64
CA ILE A 161 -5.22 2.42 4.60
C ILE A 161 -3.94 2.14 3.83
N LEU A 162 -2.83 2.71 4.31
CA LEU A 162 -1.49 2.33 3.91
C LEU A 162 -1.03 1.17 4.81
N TYR A 163 -0.60 0.09 4.19
CA TYR A 163 -0.02 -1.07 4.85
C TYR A 163 1.46 -1.18 4.53
N SER A 164 2.22 -1.80 5.43
CA SER A 164 3.63 -2.14 5.23
C SER A 164 3.88 -3.62 5.45
N ALA A 165 4.81 -4.17 4.65
CA ALA A 165 5.30 -5.53 4.81
C ALA A 165 6.81 -5.57 4.52
N SER A 166 7.54 -6.37 5.27
CA SER A 166 8.91 -6.76 4.88
C SER A 166 9.11 -8.25 5.14
N GLY A 167 9.83 -8.92 4.25
CA GLY A 167 10.06 -10.35 4.37
C GLY A 167 10.88 -10.93 3.22
N ARG A 168 11.14 -12.23 3.35
CA ARG A 168 11.82 -13.04 2.33
C ARG A 168 10.82 -13.54 1.29
N ILE A 169 11.12 -13.34 0.01
CA ILE A 169 10.27 -13.79 -1.10
C ILE A 169 10.53 -15.25 -1.51
N ASP A 170 11.54 -15.90 -0.94
CA ASP A 170 11.91 -17.30 -1.21
C ASP A 170 11.47 -18.28 -0.11
N SER A 171 11.16 -17.80 1.09
CA SER A 171 10.62 -18.62 2.19
C SER A 171 9.12 -18.97 2.01
N ILE A 172 8.63 -18.99 0.77
CA ILE A 172 7.26 -19.31 0.43
C ILE A 172 7.10 -20.83 0.51
N GLU A 173 6.82 -21.36 1.70
CA GLU A 173 5.88 -22.48 1.77
C GLU A 173 4.52 -21.90 1.39
N ALA A 174 4.05 -22.23 0.19
CA ALA A 174 2.64 -22.06 -0.13
C ALA A 174 1.84 -22.79 0.97
N PRO A 175 0.75 -22.20 1.51
CA PRO A 175 -0.12 -22.96 2.38
C PRO A 175 -0.58 -24.21 1.58
N ARG A 176 -0.24 -25.39 2.12
CA ARG A 176 -0.70 -26.67 1.57
C ARG A 176 -2.21 -26.79 1.67
#